data_AF-A0A4P7UEI9-F1
#
_entry.id   AF-A0A4P7UEI9-F1
#
_cell.length_a   1.000
_cell.length_b   1.000
_cell.length_c   1.000
_cell.angle_alpha   90.00
_cell.angle_beta   90.00
_cell.angle_gamma   90.00
#
_symmetry.space_group_name_H-M   'P 1'
#
loop_
_entity.id
_entity.type
_entity.pdbx_description
1 polymer ?
#
loop_
_entity_poly.entity_id
_entity_poly.type
_entity_poly.pdbx_seq_one_letter_code
_entity_poly.pdbx_strand_id
1 'polypeptide(L)'
;MTTSEVDVEDALRSAWALLLDQSDSIADTITLSLFERDHDLWERIGPEFRADVRTSTREHIRRGLRILSGQGQERGEGTGNAVELWRETGRRRARQDVPLELVLNAYMLGARILWEALVGRVTVDPAIHVDDQVLLLAARSVWTTLDVQKPS
;
A
#
# COMPACT_ATOMS: atom_id res chain seq x y z
N MET A 1 10.46 15.67 -20.29
CA MET A 1 10.69 14.25 -20.02
C MET A 1 11.36 13.66 -21.25
N THR A 2 12.51 13.02 -21.07
CA THR A 2 13.20 12.32 -22.17
C THR A 2 12.54 10.95 -22.39
N THR A 3 12.64 10.37 -23.60
CA THR A 3 12.06 9.05 -23.92
C THR A 3 12.47 7.95 -22.92
N SER A 4 13.69 8.04 -22.37
CA SER A 4 14.20 7.11 -21.36
C SER A 4 13.53 7.25 -19.99
N GLU A 5 13.05 8.44 -19.61
CA GLU A 5 12.32 8.64 -18.34
C GLU A 5 10.89 8.11 -18.42
N VAL A 6 10.25 8.26 -19.59
CA VAL A 6 8.90 7.73 -19.87
C VAL A 6 8.89 6.21 -19.80
N ASP A 7 9.89 5.57 -20.42
CA ASP A 7 10.04 4.10 -20.42
C ASP A 7 10.20 3.53 -19.00
N VAL A 8 10.97 4.21 -18.16
CA VAL A 8 11.15 3.83 -16.75
C VAL A 8 9.86 4.00 -15.93
N GLU A 9 9.09 5.07 -16.17
CA GLU A 9 7.81 5.29 -15.48
C GLU A 9 6.77 4.23 -15.89
N ASP A 10 6.70 3.88 -17.17
CA ASP A 10 5.81 2.84 -17.68
C ASP A 10 6.20 1.45 -17.17
N ALA A 11 7.50 1.15 -17.08
CA ALA A 11 8.01 -0.08 -16.48
C ALA A 11 7.66 -0.15 -14.98
N LEU A 12 7.77 0.96 -14.25
CA LEU A 12 7.38 1.05 -12.85
C LEU A 12 5.88 0.83 -12.65
N ARG A 13 5.03 1.45 -13.48
CA ARG A 13 3.57 1.24 -13.47
C ARG A 13 3.23 -0.22 -13.76
N SER A 14 3.91 -0.82 -14.75
CA SER A 14 3.73 -2.22 -15.13
C SER A 14 4.14 -3.17 -14.01
N ALA A 15 5.23 -2.88 -13.30
CA ALA A 15 5.66 -3.67 -12.14
C ALA A 15 4.60 -3.65 -11.03
N TRP A 16 4.03 -2.49 -10.70
CA TRP A 16 2.96 -2.39 -9.70
C TRP A 16 1.66 -3.08 -10.16
N ALA A 17 1.39 -3.11 -11.46
CA ALA A 17 0.24 -3.80 -12.02
C ALA A 17 0.26 -5.32 -11.76
N LEU A 18 1.44 -5.92 -11.59
CA LEU A 18 1.62 -7.35 -11.30
C LEU A 18 0.99 -7.81 -9.97
N LEU A 19 0.67 -6.87 -9.08
CA LEU A 19 0.09 -7.15 -7.77
C LEU A 19 -1.41 -6.86 -7.68
N LEU A 20 -2.04 -6.37 -8.75
CA LEU A 20 -3.45 -5.98 -8.72
C LEU A 20 -4.38 -7.15 -8.38
N ASP A 21 -4.10 -8.33 -8.93
CA ASP A 21 -4.81 -9.58 -8.66
C ASP A 21 -4.54 -10.13 -7.24
N GLN A 22 -3.42 -9.75 -6.63
CA GLN A 22 -3.03 -10.14 -5.28
C GLN A 22 -3.40 -9.12 -4.18
N SER A 23 -4.00 -7.98 -4.55
CA SER A 23 -4.30 -6.87 -3.64
C SER A 23 -4.98 -7.29 -2.32
N ASP A 24 -5.97 -8.18 -2.38
CA ASP A 24 -6.68 -8.68 -1.19
C ASP A 24 -5.80 -9.55 -0.29
N SER A 25 -5.01 -10.44 -0.89
CA SER A 25 -4.10 -11.32 -0.15
C SER A 25 -2.98 -10.53 0.54
N ILE A 26 -2.51 -9.46 -0.09
CA ILE A 26 -1.52 -8.53 0.48
C ILE A 26 -2.13 -7.80 1.68
N ALA A 27 -3.35 -7.27 1.54
CA ALA A 27 -4.05 -6.60 2.63
C ALA A 27 -4.30 -7.54 3.82
N ASP A 28 -4.68 -8.79 3.55
CA ASP A 28 -4.88 -9.80 4.58
C ASP A 28 -3.56 -10.10 5.31
N THR A 29 -2.46 -10.25 4.58
CA THR A 29 -1.11 -10.45 5.15
C THR A 29 -0.70 -9.28 6.06
N ILE A 30 -0.98 -8.04 5.64
CA ILE A 30 -0.72 -6.84 6.45
C ILE A 30 -1.50 -6.88 7.75
N THR A 31 -2.81 -7.14 7.67
CA THR A 31 -3.67 -7.12 8.86
C THR A 31 -3.37 -8.27 9.81
N LEU A 32 -3.05 -9.46 9.28
CA LEU A 32 -2.59 -10.59 10.08
C LEU A 32 -1.31 -10.24 10.83
N SER A 33 -0.30 -9.74 10.11
CA SER A 33 0.99 -9.33 10.69
C SER A 33 0.83 -8.24 11.75
N LEU A 34 -0.08 -7.28 11.52
CA LEU A 34 -0.37 -6.21 12.47
C LEU A 34 -1.01 -6.75 13.76
N PHE A 35 -1.91 -7.73 13.63
CA PHE A 35 -2.60 -8.35 14.77
C PHE A 35 -1.69 -9.27 15.58
N GLU A 36 -0.82 -10.02 14.91
CA GLU A 36 0.14 -10.91 15.58
C GLU A 36 1.20 -10.15 16.36
N ARG A 37 1.60 -8.97 15.88
CA ARG A 37 2.65 -8.16 16.52
C ARG A 37 2.26 -7.60 17.89
N ASP A 38 0.97 -7.40 18.15
CA ASP A 38 0.45 -6.91 19.44
C ASP A 38 -0.89 -7.57 19.79
N HIS A 39 -0.84 -8.90 19.91
CA HIS A 39 -2.03 -9.74 20.09
C HIS A 39 -2.94 -9.25 21.23
N ASP A 40 -2.36 -8.94 22.38
CA ASP A 40 -3.09 -8.51 23.58
C ASP A 40 -3.83 -7.18 23.38
N LEU A 41 -3.22 -6.22 22.68
CA LEU A 41 -3.87 -4.97 22.32
C LEU A 41 -5.07 -5.21 21.41
N TRP A 42 -4.90 -6.05 20.39
CA TRP A 42 -5.94 -6.32 19.39
C TRP A 42 -7.09 -7.17 19.94
N GLU A 43 -6.84 -8.05 20.91
CA GLU A 43 -7.91 -8.71 21.67
C GLU A 43 -8.73 -7.71 22.49
N ARG A 44 -8.06 -6.78 23.19
CA ARG A 44 -8.72 -5.76 24.02
C ARG A 44 -9.57 -4.79 23.20
N ILE A 45 -9.10 -4.42 22.00
CA ILE A 45 -9.83 -3.53 21.08
C ILE A 45 -11.11 -4.21 20.54
N GLY A 46 -11.08 -5.53 20.38
CA GLY A 46 -12.25 -6.33 20.03
C GLY A 46 -12.48 -6.56 18.53
N PRO A 47 -13.42 -7.46 18.19
CA PRO A 47 -13.56 -8.01 16.83
C PRO A 47 -14.12 -7.01 15.80
N GLU A 48 -14.99 -6.09 16.22
CA GLU A 48 -15.62 -5.12 15.30
C GLU A 48 -14.58 -4.17 14.70
N PHE A 49 -13.70 -3.62 15.54
CA PHE A 49 -12.64 -2.73 15.07
C PHE A 49 -11.57 -3.50 14.26
N ARG A 50 -11.26 -4.75 14.60
CA ARG A 50 -10.40 -5.61 13.76
C ARG A 50 -11.00 -5.81 12.37
N ALA A 51 -12.30 -6.05 12.27
CA ALA A 51 -13.00 -6.18 10.99
C ALA A 51 -12.97 -4.87 10.19
N ASP A 52 -13.10 -3.74 10.89
CA ASP A 52 -12.97 -2.42 10.28
C ASP A 52 -11.56 -2.15 9.73
N VAL A 53 -10.52 -2.48 10.49
CA VAL A 53 -9.12 -2.37 10.06
C VAL A 53 -8.90 -3.21 8.81
N ARG A 54 -9.31 -4.49 8.80
CA ARG A 54 -9.22 -5.35 7.60
C ARG A 54 -9.89 -4.73 6.39
N THR A 55 -11.11 -4.25 6.54
CA THR A 55 -11.88 -3.62 5.44
C THR A 55 -11.14 -2.40 4.91
N SER A 56 -10.69 -1.51 5.80
CA SER A 56 -9.97 -0.31 5.41
C SER A 56 -8.63 -0.60 4.72
N THR A 57 -7.89 -1.61 5.19
CA THR A 57 -6.62 -2.02 4.59
C THR A 57 -6.82 -2.57 3.19
N ARG A 58 -7.85 -3.40 2.96
CA ARG A 58 -8.20 -3.89 1.61
C ARG A 58 -8.49 -2.75 0.65
N GLU A 59 -9.32 -1.79 1.06
CA GLU A 59 -9.63 -0.62 0.23
C GLU A 59 -8.38 0.21 -0.07
N HIS A 60 -7.52 0.42 0.93
CA HIS A 60 -6.27 1.17 0.76
C HIS A 60 -5.30 0.49 -0.18
N ILE A 61 -5.11 -0.83 -0.06
CA ILE A 61 -4.17 -1.58 -0.91
C ILE A 61 -4.67 -1.66 -2.35
N ARG A 62 -5.96 -2.00 -2.56
CA ARG A 62 -6.56 -2.02 -3.91
C ARG A 62 -6.37 -0.68 -4.60
N ARG A 63 -6.66 0.40 -3.88
CA ARG A 63 -6.59 1.73 -4.44
C ARG A 63 -5.17 2.22 -4.64
N GLY A 64 -4.30 1.99 -3.65
CA GLY A 64 -2.87 2.30 -3.72
C GLY A 64 -2.21 1.66 -4.94
N LEU A 65 -2.46 0.37 -5.16
CA LEU A 65 -1.95 -0.35 -6.32
C LEU A 65 -2.47 0.21 -7.64
N ARG A 66 -3.76 0.56 -7.75
CA ARG A 66 -4.30 1.23 -8.96
C ARG A 66 -3.63 2.57 -9.25
N ILE A 67 -3.30 3.34 -8.22
CA ILE A 67 -2.60 4.62 -8.39
C ILE A 67 -1.18 4.38 -8.85
N LEU A 68 -0.46 3.49 -8.18
CA LEU A 68 0.93 3.14 -8.49
C LEU A 68 1.06 2.50 -9.87
N SER A 69 0.06 1.75 -10.33
CA SER A 69 0.01 1.16 -11.67
C SER A 69 -0.54 2.08 -12.75
N GLY A 70 -0.91 3.32 -12.41
CA GLY A 70 -1.50 4.27 -13.35
C GLY A 70 -2.96 4.05 -13.73
N GLN A 71 -3.59 2.96 -13.30
CA GLN A 71 -4.99 2.64 -13.61
C GLN A 71 -6.01 3.55 -12.90
N GLY A 72 -5.59 4.29 -11.87
CA GLY A 72 -6.43 5.30 -11.21
C GLY A 72 -6.76 6.50 -12.10
N GLN A 73 -5.88 6.85 -13.05
CA GLN A 73 -6.09 8.02 -13.93
C GLN A 73 -7.23 7.81 -14.94
N GLU A 74 -7.48 6.58 -15.38
CA GLU A 74 -8.50 6.25 -16.39
C GLU A 74 -9.94 6.39 -15.87
N ARG A 75 -10.15 6.28 -14.55
CA ARG A 75 -11.47 6.41 -13.90
C ARG A 75 -11.73 7.76 -13.24
N GLY A 76 -10.83 8.74 -13.42
CA GLY A 76 -10.89 10.01 -12.70
C GLY A 76 -10.49 9.90 -11.22
N GLU A 77 -9.95 8.75 -10.79
CA GLU A 77 -9.36 8.53 -9.47
C GLU A 77 -7.91 9.03 -9.44
N GLY A 78 -7.71 10.32 -9.72
CA GLY A 78 -6.38 10.93 -9.68
C GLY A 78 -5.77 10.93 -8.26
N THR A 79 -4.48 11.24 -8.16
CA THR A 79 -3.71 11.33 -6.90
C THR A 79 -4.41 12.14 -5.81
N GLY A 80 -5.17 13.19 -6.17
CA GLY A 80 -5.96 13.98 -5.21
C GLY A 80 -7.03 13.17 -4.47
N ASN A 81 -7.72 12.26 -5.17
CA ASN A 81 -8.78 11.43 -4.58
C ASN A 81 -8.19 10.36 -3.63
N ALA A 82 -6.95 9.92 -3.87
CA ALA A 82 -6.21 9.02 -2.98
C ALA A 82 -5.83 9.68 -1.65
N VAL A 83 -5.26 10.88 -1.73
CA VAL A 83 -4.91 11.69 -0.57
C VAL A 83 -6.14 12.00 0.27
N GLU A 84 -7.28 12.26 -0.35
CA GLU A 84 -8.55 12.48 0.35
C GLU A 84 -9.04 11.23 1.11
N LEU A 85 -8.94 10.03 0.52
CA LEU A 85 -9.25 8.78 1.21
C LEU A 85 -8.36 8.53 2.42
N TRP A 86 -7.05 8.79 2.29
CA TRP A 86 -6.10 8.63 3.39
C TRP A 86 -6.36 9.65 4.49
N ARG A 87 -6.72 10.90 4.15
CA ARG A 87 -7.16 11.92 5.11
C ARG A 87 -8.45 11.54 5.81
N GLU A 88 -9.45 11.01 5.10
CA GLU A 88 -10.68 10.49 5.72
C GLU A 88 -10.37 9.36 6.69
N THR A 89 -9.48 8.45 6.30
CA THR A 89 -9.08 7.35 7.17
C THR A 89 -8.34 7.85 8.40
N GLY A 90 -7.43 8.81 8.25
CA GLY A 90 -6.77 9.48 9.38
C GLY A 90 -7.77 10.15 10.32
N ARG A 91 -8.73 10.92 9.79
CA ARG A 91 -9.80 11.55 10.58
C ARG A 91 -10.68 10.51 11.27
N ARG A 92 -10.97 9.39 10.61
CA ARG A 92 -11.73 8.28 11.20
C ARG A 92 -10.97 7.62 12.35
N ARG A 93 -9.68 7.34 12.19
CA ARG A 93 -8.82 6.76 13.24
C ARG A 93 -8.69 7.70 14.44
N ALA A 94 -8.55 9.01 14.20
CA ALA A 94 -8.56 10.01 15.27
C ALA A 94 -9.89 10.04 16.04
N ARG A 95 -11.04 9.96 15.36
CA ARG A 95 -12.37 9.86 16.00
C ARG A 95 -12.60 8.55 16.76
N GLN A 96 -11.81 7.52 16.48
CA GLN A 96 -11.85 6.22 17.15
C GLN A 96 -10.83 6.11 18.29
N ASP A 97 -10.19 7.22 18.69
CA ASP A 97 -9.12 7.29 19.69
C ASP A 97 -7.97 6.29 19.42
N VAL A 98 -7.70 6.02 18.14
CA VAL A 98 -6.64 5.10 17.73
C VAL A 98 -5.30 5.80 17.94
N PRO A 99 -4.38 5.19 18.69
CA PRO A 99 -3.07 5.80 18.92
C PRO A 99 -2.30 6.02 17.61
N LEU A 100 -1.64 7.17 17.49
CA LEU A 100 -0.91 7.54 16.27
C LEU A 100 0.22 6.55 15.95
N GLU A 101 0.88 6.00 16.98
CA GLU A 101 1.93 5.00 16.78
C GLU A 101 1.40 3.73 16.11
N LEU A 102 0.16 3.32 16.43
CA LEU A 102 -0.47 2.17 15.80
C LEU A 102 -0.74 2.43 14.32
N VAL A 103 -1.19 3.64 14.01
CA VAL A 103 -1.40 4.08 12.63
C VAL A 103 -0.09 4.10 11.84
N LEU A 104 0.96 4.71 12.38
CA LEU A 104 2.28 4.78 11.73
C LEU A 104 2.91 3.39 11.56
N ASN A 105 2.76 2.51 12.55
CA ASN A 105 3.23 1.13 12.47
C ASN A 105 2.52 0.38 11.33
N ALA A 106 1.21 0.56 11.16
CA ALA A 106 0.46 -0.05 10.07
C ALA A 106 0.94 0.45 8.70
N TYR A 107 1.23 1.74 8.56
CA TYR A 107 1.77 2.30 7.32
C TYR A 107 3.16 1.77 6.98
N MET A 108 4.10 1.76 7.95
CA MET A 108 5.44 1.20 7.72
C MET A 108 5.38 -0.30 7.37
N LEU A 109 4.52 -1.06 8.06
CA LEU A 109 4.34 -2.48 7.81
C LEU A 109 3.71 -2.75 6.42
N GLY A 110 2.66 -2.01 6.07
CA GLY A 110 1.99 -2.16 4.79
C GLY A 110 2.90 -1.85 3.61
N ALA A 111 3.70 -0.80 3.75
CA ALA A 111 4.70 -0.40 2.79
C ALA A 111 5.77 -1.50 2.60
N ARG A 112 6.28 -2.08 3.70
CA ARG A 112 7.21 -3.23 3.66
C ARG A 112 6.63 -4.43 2.96
N ILE A 113 5.40 -4.84 3.33
CA ILE A 113 4.77 -6.03 2.75
C ILE A 113 4.44 -5.83 1.27
N LEU A 114 4.05 -4.63 0.83
CA LEU A 114 3.86 -4.33 -0.58
C LEU A 114 5.14 -4.51 -1.40
N TRP A 115 6.25 -3.99 -0.88
CA TRP A 115 7.56 -4.16 -1.50
C TRP A 115 7.97 -5.64 -1.57
N GLU A 116 7.85 -6.36 -0.45
CA GLU A 116 8.17 -7.79 -0.37
C GLU A 116 7.29 -8.63 -1.30
N ALA A 117 6.01 -8.27 -1.45
CA ALA A 117 5.10 -8.92 -2.38
C ALA A 117 5.55 -8.74 -3.84
N LEU A 118 6.01 -7.54 -4.23
CA LEU A 118 6.51 -7.31 -5.58
C LEU A 118 7.77 -8.15 -5.86
N VAL A 119 8.74 -8.10 -4.96
CA VAL A 119 9.96 -8.92 -5.08
C VAL A 119 9.62 -10.40 -5.14
N GLY A 120 8.72 -10.86 -4.27
CA GLY A 120 8.24 -12.25 -4.25
C GLY A 120 7.57 -12.65 -5.57
N ARG A 121 6.71 -11.80 -6.13
CA ARG A 121 6.00 -12.06 -7.39
C ARG A 121 6.98 -12.23 -8.55
N VAL A 122 7.99 -11.37 -8.65
CA VAL A 122 9.03 -11.43 -9.69
C VAL A 122 9.96 -12.62 -9.47
N THR A 123 10.29 -12.95 -8.22
CA THR A 123 11.20 -14.07 -7.91
C THR A 123 10.57 -15.44 -8.16
N VAL A 124 9.27 -15.59 -7.89
CA VAL A 124 8.55 -16.89 -7.97
C VAL A 124 8.16 -17.25 -9.41
N ASP A 125 7.96 -16.26 -10.27
CA ASP A 125 7.46 -16.45 -11.64
C ASP A 125 8.52 -16.03 -12.67
N PRO A 126 9.33 -16.97 -13.20
CA PRO A 126 10.39 -16.67 -14.16
C PRO A 126 9.90 -16.08 -15.48
N ALA A 127 8.59 -16.13 -15.78
CA ALA A 127 8.04 -15.48 -16.96
C ALA A 127 7.99 -13.95 -16.78
N ILE A 128 7.91 -13.47 -15.55
CA ILE A 128 7.91 -12.04 -15.22
C ILE A 128 9.35 -11.52 -15.26
N HIS A 129 9.61 -10.61 -16.19
CA HIS A 129 10.90 -9.92 -16.27
C HIS A 129 10.72 -8.46 -15.85
N VAL A 130 11.32 -8.10 -14.71
CA VAL A 130 11.38 -6.72 -14.21
C VAL A 130 12.85 -6.41 -13.95
N ASP A 131 13.35 -5.32 -14.50
CA ASP A 131 14.73 -4.88 -14.32
C ASP A 131 15.01 -4.50 -12.85
N ASP A 132 16.21 -4.83 -12.35
CA ASP A 132 16.64 -4.52 -10.98
C ASP A 132 16.52 -3.01 -10.66
N GLN A 133 16.79 -2.13 -11.63
CA GLN A 133 16.61 -0.70 -11.47
C GLN A 133 15.15 -0.34 -11.25
N VAL A 134 14.21 -1.01 -11.93
CA VAL A 134 12.77 -0.80 -11.74
C VAL A 134 12.34 -1.28 -10.35
N LEU A 135 12.88 -2.41 -9.87
CA LEU A 135 12.67 -2.89 -8.51
C LEU A 135 13.17 -1.88 -7.47
N LEU A 136 14.37 -1.31 -7.64
CA LEU A 136 14.89 -0.27 -6.75
C LEU A 136 14.02 1.00 -6.76
N LEU A 137 13.52 1.40 -7.92
CA LEU A 137 12.59 2.53 -8.04
C LEU A 137 11.23 2.22 -7.40
N ALA A 138 10.74 1.00 -7.50
CA ALA A 138 9.55 0.55 -6.81
C ALA A 138 9.73 0.66 -5.29
N ALA A 139 10.82 0.13 -4.72
CA ALA A 139 11.12 0.30 -3.29
C ALA A 139 11.13 1.77 -2.87
N ARG A 140 11.79 2.64 -3.64
CA ARG A 140 11.79 4.09 -3.41
C ARG A 140 10.37 4.67 -3.44
N SER A 141 9.55 4.29 -4.41
CA SER A 141 8.21 4.84 -4.61
C SER A 141 7.25 4.56 -3.44
N VAL A 142 7.37 3.39 -2.81
CA VAL A 142 6.59 3.10 -1.61
C VAL A 142 6.98 4.04 -0.46
N TRP A 143 8.27 4.34 -0.29
CA TRP A 143 8.74 5.19 0.81
C TRP A 143 8.41 6.66 0.57
N THR A 144 8.53 7.16 -0.67
CA THR A 144 8.14 8.54 -0.98
C THR A 144 6.64 8.76 -0.78
N THR A 145 5.82 7.75 -1.03
CA THR A 145 4.37 7.81 -0.78
C THR A 145 4.04 7.90 0.71
N LEU A 146 4.88 7.35 1.58
CA LEU A 146 4.76 7.52 3.03
C LEU A 146 5.19 8.91 3.51
N ASP A 147 6.21 9.51 2.90
CA ASP A 147 6.68 10.84 3.30
C ASP A 147 5.66 11.95 3.02
N VAL A 148 4.86 11.83 1.95
CA VAL A 148 3.75 12.76 1.65
C VAL A 148 2.62 12.69 2.69
N GLN A 149 2.56 11.62 3.50
CA GLN A 149 1.51 11.41 4.50
C GLN A 149 1.86 11.92 5.91
N LYS A 150 3.08 12.45 6.11
CA LYS A 150 3.41 13.14 7.37
C LYS A 150 2.68 14.49 7.41
N PRO A 151 1.87 14.79 8.44
CA PRO A 151 1.35 16.13 8.62
C PRO A 151 2.53 17.09 8.87
N SER A 152 2.54 18.21 8.15
CA SER A 152 3.35 19.38 8.48
C SER A 152 2.98 19.95 9.84
#